data_AF-A0A7S0A0D7-F1
#
_entry.id   AF-A0A7S0A0D7-F1
#
_cell.length_a   1.000
_cell.length_b   1.000
_cell.length_c   1.000
_cell.angle_alpha   90.00
_cell.angle_beta   90.00
_cell.angle_gamma   90.00
#
_symmetry.space_group_name_H-M   'P 1'
#
loop_
_entity.id
_entity.type
_entity.pdbx_description
1 polymer ?
#
loop_
_entity_poly.entity_id
_entity_poly.type
_entity_poly.pdbx_seq_one_letter_code
_entity_poly.pdbx_strand_id
1 'polypeptide(L)'
;VGGTLRVRTFPEVQHLAIAAFAAALGVPREMVNAKVSADEPSGGKCWMRIPVSDPTPAHSLHIDRSFTLVKGDTKKKAYLQKFTQDIKRATGGTPESIQVSAGSIILDFILGRAEAEEMVRQLADPNSYLLTKAKLKLSFGDAEYKRKECLGDRISDLALHSSLHRTLGSKATVDEVIGIGQHDEGVIAICCPESQVKKLRKPFVAAVGKAVADLGAFPEPMEVGPEELTMEYSINVVNDSSNDGGAMVKRVNDPDFSRNMEMELTSLGLPDAEVKSKVKATARELSQLEFILEWDFPVKQRDIPNPVQDYLDGICMIYREETLAQLVDFRSASGEPNLHEGGNSREAAQRGRAISRAVQHSGDVMSASGGQHRMTLDLAALPPDVTDLYFVLAAYDCDDLTLFPNPSVEIHDAISKQKMSEYTISSAGSTQAVIMCCLSRGEGEKWIVKGLGIPSKGSVRHYDPIKEAIATFQVGYRHWERREELVKLRVLHKLSRMSVLSSSDFAVFMKRVLSLPVPIFQSIVQMF
;
A
#
# COMPACT_ATOMS: atom_id res chain seq x y z
N VAL A 1 4.72 16.77 1.68
CA VAL A 1 4.42 17.54 2.92
C VAL A 1 4.79 16.66 4.09
N GLY A 2 5.44 17.15 5.14
CA GLY A 2 5.82 16.31 6.27
C GLY A 2 5.89 17.07 7.59
N GLY A 3 5.82 16.33 8.69
CA GLY A 3 5.87 16.86 10.04
C GLY A 3 5.85 15.76 11.09
N THR A 4 5.58 16.12 12.34
CA THR A 4 5.60 15.16 13.45
C THR A 4 4.47 15.44 14.44
N LEU A 5 3.71 14.41 14.78
CA LEU A 5 2.68 14.45 15.82
C LEU A 5 3.09 13.60 17.02
N ARG A 6 2.57 13.95 18.18
CA ARG A 6 2.46 13.08 19.35
C ARG A 6 1.04 12.62 19.48
N VAL A 7 0.85 11.32 19.65
CA VAL A 7 -0.46 10.70 19.81
C VAL A 7 -0.44 9.92 21.11
N ARG A 8 -1.35 10.25 22.04
CA ARG A 8 -1.54 9.51 23.29
C ARG A 8 -2.20 8.17 22.98
N THR A 9 -1.38 7.13 22.80
CA THR A 9 -1.81 5.80 22.38
C THR A 9 -0.69 4.78 22.55
N PHE A 10 -0.89 3.54 22.09
CA PHE A 10 0.09 2.45 22.20
C PHE A 10 0.41 1.76 20.85
N PRO A 11 1.55 1.04 20.73
CA PRO A 11 2.10 0.64 19.43
C PRO A 11 1.16 -0.20 18.55
N GLU A 12 0.38 -1.11 19.13
CA GLU A 12 -0.50 -2.03 18.42
C GLU A 12 -1.59 -1.32 17.60
N VAL A 13 -1.92 -0.07 17.97
CA VAL A 13 -2.97 0.73 17.32
C VAL A 13 -2.40 1.83 16.43
N GLN A 14 -1.09 1.78 16.12
CA GLN A 14 -0.45 2.71 15.18
C GLN A 14 -1.19 2.78 13.83
N HIS A 15 -1.75 1.65 13.37
CA HIS A 15 -2.46 1.58 12.11
C HIS A 15 -3.77 2.39 12.14
N LEU A 16 -4.44 2.48 13.30
CA LEU A 16 -5.62 3.32 13.50
C LEU A 16 -5.25 4.81 13.53
N ALA A 17 -4.11 5.17 14.16
CA ALA A 17 -3.61 6.55 14.13
C ALA A 17 -3.33 7.04 12.71
N ILE A 18 -2.74 6.20 11.86
CA ILE A 18 -2.52 6.52 10.44
C ILE A 18 -3.85 6.65 9.69
N ALA A 19 -4.84 5.79 9.99
CA ALA A 19 -6.15 5.86 9.36
C ALA A 19 -6.89 7.16 9.73
N ALA A 20 -6.91 7.49 11.02
CA ALA A 20 -7.51 8.72 11.53
C ALA A 20 -6.84 9.97 10.96
N PHE A 21 -5.51 9.96 10.84
CA PHE A 21 -4.77 11.06 10.20
C PHE A 21 -5.19 11.26 8.74
N ALA A 22 -5.28 10.17 7.95
CA ALA A 22 -5.71 10.24 6.56
C ALA A 22 -7.16 10.72 6.42
N ALA A 23 -8.07 10.19 7.25
CA ALA A 23 -9.48 10.58 7.29
C ALA A 23 -9.67 12.05 7.66
N ALA A 24 -8.97 12.54 8.69
CA ALA A 24 -9.01 13.94 9.12
C ALA A 24 -8.50 14.91 8.04
N LEU A 25 -7.63 14.46 7.14
CA LEU A 25 -7.18 15.24 5.98
C LEU A 25 -8.06 15.11 4.74
N GLY A 26 -8.98 14.14 4.72
CA GLY A 26 -9.77 13.80 3.55
C GLY A 26 -8.91 13.28 2.40
N VAL A 27 -7.86 12.51 2.70
CA VAL A 27 -6.99 11.88 1.70
C VAL A 27 -7.03 10.35 1.81
N PRO A 28 -6.84 9.62 0.70
CA PRO A 28 -6.63 8.17 0.75
C PRO A 28 -5.45 7.80 1.67
N ARG A 29 -5.59 6.68 2.39
CA ARG A 29 -4.59 6.20 3.36
C ARG A 29 -3.22 6.00 2.71
N GLU A 30 -3.19 5.49 1.49
CA GLU A 30 -1.99 5.21 0.69
C GLU A 30 -1.16 6.47 0.37
N MET A 31 -1.73 7.66 0.51
CA MET A 31 -0.98 8.92 0.36
C MET A 31 -0.18 9.29 1.61
N VAL A 32 -0.47 8.66 2.75
CA VAL A 32 0.15 8.94 4.05
C VAL A 32 1.19 7.87 4.34
N ASN A 33 2.45 8.28 4.38
CA ASN A 33 3.55 7.49 4.90
C ASN A 33 3.81 7.95 6.34
N ALA A 34 3.82 7.03 7.29
CA ALA A 34 4.05 7.37 8.67
C ALA A 34 4.92 6.31 9.35
N LYS A 35 5.88 6.78 10.14
CA LYS A 35 6.69 5.97 11.03
C LYS A 35 6.32 6.33 12.46
N VAL A 36 5.95 5.32 13.23
CA VAL A 36 5.60 5.48 14.65
C VAL A 36 6.72 4.94 15.50
N SER A 37 7.13 5.73 16.50
CA SER A 37 8.15 5.36 17.47
C SER A 37 7.70 5.72 18.87
N ALA A 38 8.03 4.87 19.83
CA ALA A 38 7.91 5.17 21.25
C ALA A 38 8.86 6.33 21.59
N ASP A 39 8.32 7.44 22.12
CA ASP A 39 9.14 8.50 22.71
C ASP A 39 9.63 8.05 24.11
N GLU A 40 10.65 8.73 24.62
CA GLU A 40 11.01 8.59 26.03
C GLU A 40 9.78 8.92 26.93
N PRO A 41 9.60 8.22 28.05
CA PRO A 41 8.45 8.45 28.93
C PRO A 41 8.39 9.92 29.37
N SER A 42 7.42 10.67 28.85
CA SER A 42 7.22 12.07 29.18
C SER A 42 5.80 12.25 29.72
N GLY A 43 5.60 12.11 31.02
CA GLY A 43 4.28 12.26 31.62
C GLY A 43 4.07 11.56 32.96
N GLY A 44 5.00 10.69 33.37
CA GLY A 44 4.87 9.90 34.60
C GLY A 44 3.75 8.86 34.53
N LYS A 45 3.19 8.63 33.34
CA LYS A 45 2.19 7.61 33.01
C LYS A 45 2.74 6.70 31.91
N CYS A 46 2.18 5.50 31.84
CA CYS A 46 2.56 4.47 30.88
C CYS A 46 1.36 3.60 30.50
N TRP A 47 1.45 2.95 29.34
CA TRP A 47 0.55 1.88 28.95
C TRP A 47 1.07 0.53 29.43
N MET A 48 0.27 -0.18 30.24
CA MET A 48 0.49 -1.61 30.51
C MET A 48 -0.38 -2.40 29.54
N ARG A 49 0.22 -3.33 28.79
CA ARG A 49 -0.43 -4.03 27.67
C ARG A 49 -0.36 -5.53 27.86
N ILE A 50 -1.42 -6.24 27.52
CA ILE A 50 -1.47 -7.70 27.52
C ILE A 50 -2.02 -8.10 26.15
N PRO A 51 -1.16 -8.60 25.24
CA PRO A 51 -1.63 -9.32 24.08
C PRO A 51 -2.43 -10.56 24.52
N VAL A 52 -3.50 -10.86 23.81
CA VAL A 52 -4.35 -12.00 24.08
C VAL A 52 -4.61 -12.70 22.76
N SER A 53 -4.44 -14.01 22.75
CA SER A 53 -4.70 -14.86 21.60
C SER A 53 -5.56 -16.04 22.01
N ASP A 54 -6.50 -16.41 21.13
CA ASP A 54 -7.25 -17.65 21.19
C ASP A 54 -6.74 -18.59 20.09
N PRO A 55 -5.83 -19.53 20.43
CA PRO A 55 -5.28 -20.47 19.47
C PRO A 55 -6.30 -21.54 19.04
N THR A 56 -7.43 -21.63 19.73
CA THR A 56 -8.40 -22.72 19.62
C THR A 56 -9.82 -22.17 19.48
N PRO A 57 -10.09 -21.35 18.44
CA PRO A 57 -11.37 -20.70 18.30
C PRO A 57 -12.50 -21.72 18.21
N ALA A 58 -13.59 -21.42 18.92
CA ALA A 58 -14.78 -22.25 18.92
C ALA A 58 -15.66 -21.92 17.71
N HIS A 59 -16.17 -22.96 17.08
CA HIS A 59 -17.01 -22.90 15.88
C HIS A 59 -18.31 -23.64 16.12
N SER A 60 -19.34 -23.28 15.35
CA SER A 60 -20.63 -23.95 15.33
C SER A 60 -21.05 -24.25 13.90
N LEU A 61 -21.51 -25.47 13.65
CA LEU A 61 -22.08 -25.89 12.37
C LEU A 61 -23.51 -26.36 12.62
N HIS A 62 -24.48 -25.60 12.12
CA HIS A 62 -25.90 -25.93 12.20
C HIS A 62 -26.31 -26.69 10.94
N ILE A 63 -26.75 -27.93 11.09
CA ILE A 63 -27.14 -28.79 9.96
C ILE A 63 -28.65 -29.00 10.02
N ASP A 64 -29.36 -28.56 8.99
CA ASP A 64 -30.82 -28.70 8.88
C ASP A 64 -31.23 -30.11 8.46
N ARG A 65 -30.94 -31.07 9.34
CA ARG A 65 -31.30 -32.49 9.19
C ARG A 65 -31.88 -33.02 10.48
N SER A 66 -32.73 -34.04 10.33
CA SER A 66 -33.36 -34.71 11.45
C SER A 66 -32.35 -35.23 12.47
N PHE A 67 -32.52 -34.83 13.74
CA PHE A 67 -31.72 -35.32 14.87
C PHE A 67 -31.78 -36.85 15.04
N THR A 68 -32.75 -37.54 14.42
CA THR A 68 -32.80 -39.02 14.42
C THR A 68 -31.56 -39.68 13.81
N LEU A 69 -30.80 -38.98 12.97
CA LEU A 69 -29.52 -39.44 12.40
C LEU A 69 -28.44 -39.63 13.46
N VAL A 70 -28.50 -38.86 14.55
CA VAL A 70 -27.54 -38.87 15.66
C VAL A 70 -28.18 -39.34 16.98
N LYS A 71 -29.43 -39.80 16.95
CA LYS A 71 -30.16 -40.25 18.14
C LYS A 71 -29.60 -41.58 18.65
N GLY A 72 -29.09 -41.58 19.88
CA GLY A 72 -28.47 -42.72 20.55
C GLY A 72 -26.95 -42.74 20.40
N ASP A 73 -26.25 -43.20 21.44
CA ASP A 73 -24.80 -43.06 21.57
C ASP A 73 -24.00 -43.69 20.43
N THR A 74 -24.43 -44.87 19.96
CA THR A 74 -23.77 -45.57 18.84
C THR A 74 -23.85 -44.75 17.55
N LYS A 75 -25.02 -44.20 17.22
CA LYS A 75 -25.21 -43.38 16.02
C LYS A 75 -24.46 -42.06 16.14
N LYS A 76 -24.54 -41.40 17.30
CA LYS A 76 -23.80 -40.16 17.60
C LYS A 76 -22.29 -40.36 17.40
N LYS A 77 -21.70 -41.39 18.01
CA LYS A 77 -20.26 -41.69 17.88
C LYS A 77 -19.85 -41.95 16.43
N ALA A 78 -20.64 -42.74 15.69
CA ALA A 78 -20.37 -43.02 14.28
C ALA A 78 -20.48 -41.77 13.39
N TYR A 79 -21.43 -40.87 13.69
CA TYR A 79 -21.58 -39.61 12.99
C TYR A 79 -20.40 -38.67 13.25
N LEU A 80 -20.02 -38.49 14.53
CA LEU A 80 -18.88 -37.66 14.92
C LEU A 80 -17.57 -38.15 14.32
N GLN A 81 -17.33 -39.47 14.29
CA GLN A 81 -16.15 -40.03 13.64
C GLN A 81 -16.08 -39.70 12.14
N LYS A 82 -17.21 -39.77 11.43
CA LYS A 82 -17.28 -39.41 10.01
C LYS A 82 -17.03 -37.92 9.82
N PHE A 83 -17.66 -37.08 10.64
CA PHE A 83 -17.46 -35.63 10.63
C PHE A 83 -15.98 -35.27 10.83
N THR A 84 -15.34 -35.78 11.89
CA THR A 84 -13.91 -35.54 12.16
C THR A 84 -13.03 -35.98 10.99
N GLN A 85 -13.31 -37.15 10.39
CA GLN A 85 -12.53 -37.64 9.25
C GLN A 85 -12.71 -36.77 8.00
N ASP A 86 -13.93 -36.33 7.72
CA ASP A 86 -14.23 -35.48 6.56
C ASP A 86 -13.59 -34.10 6.71
N ILE A 87 -13.70 -33.45 7.89
CA ILE A 87 -13.04 -32.17 8.18
C ILE A 87 -11.51 -32.30 8.08
N LYS A 88 -10.92 -33.34 8.70
CA LYS A 88 -9.47 -33.58 8.62
C LYS A 88 -8.98 -33.75 7.19
N ARG A 89 -9.74 -34.44 6.36
CA ARG A 89 -9.37 -34.64 4.96
C ARG A 89 -9.54 -33.40 4.10
N ALA A 90 -10.56 -32.58 4.40
CA ALA A 90 -10.82 -31.35 3.67
C ALA A 90 -9.84 -30.22 4.04
N THR A 91 -9.50 -30.14 5.32
CA THR A 91 -8.82 -28.97 5.90
C THR A 91 -7.39 -29.24 6.37
N GLY A 92 -7.02 -30.51 6.57
CA GLY A 92 -5.80 -30.90 7.29
C GLY A 92 -5.95 -30.94 8.82
N GLY A 93 -6.93 -30.22 9.38
CA GLY A 93 -7.13 -30.05 10.82
C GLY A 93 -8.11 -31.04 11.43
N THR A 94 -7.85 -31.45 12.67
CA THR A 94 -8.76 -32.36 13.40
C THR A 94 -9.65 -31.54 14.32
N PRO A 95 -10.98 -31.51 14.13
CA PRO A 95 -11.85 -30.79 15.05
C PRO A 95 -11.89 -31.46 16.43
N GLU A 96 -11.80 -30.66 17.48
CA GLU A 96 -11.76 -31.10 18.88
C GLU A 96 -13.03 -30.69 19.64
N SER A 97 -13.23 -31.27 20.83
CA SER A 97 -14.31 -30.91 21.76
C SER A 97 -15.73 -30.91 21.16
N ILE A 98 -16.01 -31.83 20.23
CA ILE A 98 -17.25 -31.80 19.44
C ILE A 98 -18.48 -32.12 20.32
N GLN A 99 -19.40 -31.16 20.44
CA GLN A 99 -20.66 -31.32 21.15
C GLN A 99 -21.84 -31.32 20.17
N VAL A 100 -22.90 -32.06 20.51
CA VAL A 100 -24.13 -32.15 19.70
C VAL A 100 -25.32 -31.81 20.58
N SER A 101 -26.12 -30.81 20.19
CA SER A 101 -27.36 -30.42 20.87
C SER A 101 -28.61 -30.87 20.10
N ALA A 102 -29.77 -30.91 20.79
CA ALA A 102 -31.02 -31.47 20.25
C ALA A 102 -31.89 -30.42 19.55
N GLY A 103 -32.73 -30.89 18.61
CA GLY A 103 -33.59 -30.05 17.76
C GLY A 103 -33.19 -30.21 16.28
N SER A 104 -32.09 -29.58 15.91
CA SER A 104 -31.31 -29.82 14.69
C SER A 104 -29.95 -30.45 15.06
N ILE A 105 -29.14 -30.85 14.08
CA ILE A 105 -27.78 -31.30 14.37
C ILE A 105 -26.88 -30.07 14.43
N ILE A 106 -26.65 -29.55 15.64
CA ILE A 106 -25.68 -28.47 15.87
C ILE A 106 -24.39 -29.10 16.37
N LEU A 107 -23.28 -28.84 15.67
CA LEU A 107 -21.96 -29.30 16.05
C LEU A 107 -21.16 -28.11 16.55
N ASP A 108 -20.87 -28.06 17.85
CA ASP A 108 -19.91 -27.11 18.40
C ASP A 108 -18.55 -27.78 18.51
N PHE A 109 -17.49 -27.16 18.00
CA PHE A 109 -16.16 -27.77 17.95
C PHE A 109 -15.05 -26.71 17.95
N ILE A 110 -13.84 -27.14 18.27
CA ILE A 110 -12.62 -26.33 18.17
C ILE A 110 -11.89 -26.71 16.89
N LEU A 111 -11.40 -25.72 16.14
CA LEU A 111 -10.60 -25.93 14.94
C LEU A 111 -9.64 -24.75 14.75
N GLY A 112 -8.40 -25.02 14.35
CA GLY A 112 -7.41 -23.98 14.04
C GLY A 112 -7.91 -23.04 12.94
N ARG A 113 -7.39 -21.80 12.93
CA ARG A 113 -7.91 -20.73 12.05
C ARG A 113 -7.77 -21.09 10.57
N ALA A 114 -6.58 -21.53 10.15
CA ALA A 114 -6.32 -21.87 8.75
C ALA A 114 -7.26 -22.98 8.28
N GLU A 115 -7.55 -23.95 9.15
CA GLU A 115 -8.44 -25.06 8.85
C GLU A 115 -9.91 -24.67 8.88
N ALA A 116 -10.30 -23.73 9.74
CA ALA A 116 -11.64 -23.14 9.75
C ALA A 116 -11.91 -22.29 8.49
N GLU A 117 -10.93 -21.50 8.02
CA GLU A 117 -11.03 -20.76 6.76
C GLU A 117 -11.11 -21.69 5.55
N GLU A 118 -10.32 -22.77 5.54
CA GLU A 118 -10.45 -23.83 4.54
C GLU A 118 -11.83 -24.49 4.60
N MET A 119 -12.36 -24.77 5.79
CA MET A 119 -13.71 -25.30 5.95
C MET A 119 -14.77 -24.37 5.34
N VAL A 120 -14.69 -23.06 5.59
CA VAL A 120 -15.59 -22.07 4.99
C VAL A 120 -15.50 -22.10 3.46
N ARG A 121 -14.29 -22.16 2.91
CA ARG A 121 -14.08 -22.27 1.45
C ARG A 121 -14.69 -23.57 0.88
N GLN A 122 -14.49 -24.69 1.59
CA GLN A 122 -15.07 -25.98 1.21
C GLN A 122 -16.60 -25.95 1.24
N LEU A 123 -17.22 -25.25 2.20
CA LEU A 123 -18.68 -25.12 2.25
C LEU A 123 -19.22 -24.16 1.17
N ALA A 124 -18.42 -23.21 0.71
CA ALA A 124 -18.82 -22.25 -0.33
C ALA A 124 -18.68 -22.78 -1.77
N ASP A 125 -17.73 -23.70 -2.03
CA ASP A 125 -17.52 -24.28 -3.36
C ASP A 125 -18.35 -25.55 -3.59
N PRO A 126 -19.33 -25.55 -4.53
CA PRO A 126 -20.15 -26.72 -4.84
C PRO A 126 -19.37 -27.96 -5.28
N ASN A 127 -18.13 -27.78 -5.77
CA ASN A 127 -17.26 -28.85 -6.25
C ASN A 127 -16.25 -29.34 -5.19
N SER A 128 -16.30 -28.78 -3.98
CA SER A 128 -15.37 -29.08 -2.90
C SER A 128 -15.44 -30.55 -2.44
N TYR A 129 -14.45 -30.98 -1.67
CA TYR A 129 -14.46 -32.32 -1.09
C TYR A 129 -15.65 -32.51 -0.15
N LEU A 130 -15.95 -31.52 0.71
CA LEU A 130 -17.05 -31.60 1.68
C LEU A 130 -18.42 -31.76 1.00
N LEU A 131 -18.64 -31.13 -0.16
CA LEU A 131 -19.93 -31.19 -0.86
C LEU A 131 -20.04 -32.34 -1.87
N THR A 132 -18.93 -32.88 -2.37
CA THR A 132 -18.97 -33.92 -3.43
C THR A 132 -18.58 -35.33 -2.96
N LYS A 133 -17.55 -35.43 -2.11
CA LYS A 133 -16.82 -36.68 -1.82
C LYS A 133 -16.86 -37.10 -0.34
N ALA A 134 -17.17 -36.19 0.57
CA ALA A 134 -17.26 -36.47 2.00
C ALA A 134 -18.32 -37.53 2.33
N LYS A 135 -18.09 -38.29 3.39
CA LYS A 135 -19.05 -39.29 3.90
C LYS A 135 -20.35 -38.64 4.39
N LEU A 136 -20.27 -37.41 4.89
CA LEU A 136 -21.41 -36.60 5.33
C LEU A 136 -21.79 -35.49 4.34
N LYS A 137 -21.51 -35.63 3.04
CA LYS A 137 -21.77 -34.59 2.04
C LYS A 137 -23.20 -34.02 2.03
N LEU A 138 -24.21 -34.87 2.27
CA LEU A 138 -25.60 -34.41 2.36
C LEU A 138 -25.84 -33.52 3.58
N SER A 139 -25.13 -33.77 4.69
CA SER A 139 -25.20 -32.91 5.87
C SER A 139 -24.48 -31.58 5.63
N PHE A 140 -23.32 -31.60 4.98
CA PHE A 140 -22.58 -30.38 4.67
C PHE A 140 -23.31 -29.48 3.66
N GLY A 141 -24.07 -30.06 2.72
CA GLY A 141 -24.89 -29.30 1.77
C GLY A 141 -26.02 -28.50 2.40
N ASP A 142 -26.46 -28.87 3.62
CA ASP A 142 -27.50 -28.17 4.37
C ASP A 142 -26.94 -27.50 5.65
N ALA A 143 -25.61 -27.30 5.69
CA ALA A 143 -24.95 -26.78 6.86
C ALA A 143 -24.79 -25.26 6.79
N GLU A 144 -25.17 -24.57 7.85
CA GLU A 144 -24.86 -23.18 8.11
C GLU A 144 -23.69 -23.11 9.11
N TYR A 145 -22.54 -22.60 8.65
CA TYR A 145 -21.37 -22.40 9.50
C TYR A 145 -21.44 -21.04 10.19
N LYS A 146 -21.21 -21.01 11.50
CA LYS A 146 -21.11 -19.81 12.32
C LYS A 146 -19.89 -19.90 13.22
N ARG A 147 -19.04 -18.89 13.19
CA ARG A 147 -18.03 -18.72 14.24
C ARG A 147 -18.74 -18.36 15.54
N LYS A 148 -18.33 -18.94 16.68
CA LYS A 148 -18.81 -18.44 17.98
C LYS A 148 -18.17 -17.07 18.25
N GLU A 149 -18.62 -16.40 19.31
CA GLU A 149 -18.10 -15.09 19.74
C GLU A 149 -16.58 -15.04 19.61
N CYS A 150 -16.06 -14.10 18.83
CA CYS A 150 -14.64 -13.99 18.59
C CYS A 150 -13.98 -13.15 19.68
N LEU A 151 -12.72 -13.48 20.00
CA LEU A 151 -11.96 -12.81 21.05
C LEU A 151 -11.85 -11.29 20.81
N GLY A 152 -11.67 -10.89 19.56
CA GLY A 152 -11.53 -9.49 19.16
C GLY A 152 -12.78 -8.67 19.48
N ASP A 153 -13.97 -9.22 19.22
CA ASP A 153 -15.24 -8.57 19.57
C ASP A 153 -15.37 -8.43 21.09
N ARG A 154 -15.08 -9.51 21.84
CA ARG A 154 -15.13 -9.50 23.31
C ARG A 154 -14.15 -8.49 23.90
N ILE A 155 -12.93 -8.43 23.38
CA ILE A 155 -11.89 -7.49 23.84
C ILE A 155 -12.28 -6.06 23.52
N SER A 156 -12.98 -5.81 22.41
CA SER A 156 -13.43 -4.47 22.01
C SER A 156 -14.73 -4.02 22.69
N ASP A 157 -15.35 -4.87 23.51
CA ASP A 157 -16.59 -4.56 24.22
C ASP A 157 -16.37 -3.53 25.35
N LEU A 158 -17.08 -2.40 25.27
CA LEU A 158 -17.06 -1.34 26.27
C LEU A 158 -17.54 -1.81 27.66
N ALA A 159 -18.41 -2.82 27.73
CA ALA A 159 -18.84 -3.42 28.99
C ALA A 159 -17.69 -4.14 29.69
N LEU A 160 -16.83 -4.82 28.90
CA LEU A 160 -15.61 -5.42 29.41
C LEU A 160 -14.64 -4.35 29.92
N HIS A 161 -14.40 -3.29 29.15
CA HIS A 161 -13.52 -2.17 29.54
C HIS A 161 -13.97 -1.56 30.87
N SER A 162 -15.28 -1.28 30.99
CA SER A 162 -15.89 -0.73 32.21
C SER A 162 -15.73 -1.65 33.43
N SER A 163 -15.87 -2.97 33.23
CA SER A 163 -15.69 -3.98 34.28
C SER A 163 -14.23 -4.05 34.76
N LEU A 164 -13.28 -4.05 33.81
CA LEU A 164 -11.85 -4.04 34.10
C LEU A 164 -11.43 -2.75 34.80
N HIS A 165 -11.88 -1.59 34.31
CA HIS A 165 -11.59 -0.29 34.93
C HIS A 165 -12.06 -0.26 36.39
N ARG A 166 -13.29 -0.71 36.67
CA ARG A 166 -13.81 -0.79 38.05
C ARG A 166 -12.99 -1.75 38.93
N THR A 167 -12.66 -2.92 38.40
CA THR A 167 -11.93 -3.96 39.13
C THR A 167 -10.52 -3.50 39.49
N LEU A 168 -9.81 -2.92 38.53
CA LEU A 168 -8.43 -2.46 38.70
C LEU A 168 -8.34 -1.15 39.45
N GLY A 169 -9.30 -0.24 39.24
CA GLY A 169 -9.43 1.04 39.95
C GLY A 169 -9.58 0.87 41.47
N SER A 170 -10.11 -0.26 41.93
CA SER A 170 -10.16 -0.60 43.36
C SER A 170 -8.78 -0.91 43.97
N LYS A 171 -7.76 -1.14 43.14
CA LYS A 171 -6.40 -1.53 43.56
C LYS A 171 -5.40 -0.39 43.43
N ALA A 172 -5.49 0.40 42.36
CA ALA A 172 -4.66 1.57 42.11
C ALA A 172 -5.35 2.50 41.10
N THR A 173 -4.81 3.69 40.92
CA THR A 173 -5.26 4.61 39.86
C THR A 173 -5.04 3.98 38.49
N VAL A 174 -6.13 3.86 37.74
CA VAL A 174 -6.18 3.52 36.32
C VAL A 174 -6.93 4.66 35.67
N ASP A 175 -6.30 5.28 34.67
CA ASP A 175 -6.89 6.43 33.98
C ASP A 175 -7.82 5.93 32.86
N GLU A 176 -7.44 4.83 32.21
CA GLU A 176 -8.10 4.36 31.00
C GLU A 176 -7.91 2.85 30.81
N VAL A 177 -8.90 2.20 30.21
CA VAL A 177 -8.84 0.81 29.75
C VAL A 177 -9.32 0.77 28.30
N ILE A 178 -8.45 0.30 27.40
CA ILE A 178 -8.76 0.09 26.00
C ILE A 178 -8.55 -1.38 25.69
N GLY A 179 -9.47 -1.98 24.95
CA GLY A 179 -9.26 -3.27 24.31
C GLY A 179 -9.51 -3.13 22.83
N ILE A 180 -8.54 -3.56 22.01
CA ILE A 180 -8.65 -3.60 20.56
C ILE A 180 -8.25 -4.99 20.10
N GLY A 181 -9.11 -5.61 19.32
CA GLY A 181 -8.82 -6.93 18.78
C GLY A 181 -9.50 -7.13 17.44
N GLN A 182 -8.99 -8.11 16.71
CA GLN A 182 -9.52 -8.53 15.44
C GLN A 182 -9.51 -10.06 15.40
N HIS A 183 -10.67 -10.64 15.11
CA HIS A 183 -10.85 -12.10 15.07
C HIS A 183 -10.51 -12.76 16.42
N ASP A 184 -9.48 -13.58 16.48
CA ASP A 184 -9.13 -14.39 17.65
C ASP A 184 -7.88 -13.86 18.37
N GLU A 185 -7.48 -12.63 18.07
CA GLU A 185 -6.33 -11.95 18.68
C GLU A 185 -6.69 -10.51 19.05
N GLY A 186 -5.99 -9.96 20.04
CA GLY A 186 -6.14 -8.57 20.42
C GLY A 186 -5.19 -8.16 21.54
N VAL A 187 -5.37 -6.94 22.00
CA VAL A 187 -4.61 -6.39 23.12
C VAL A 187 -5.57 -5.67 24.05
N ILE A 188 -5.41 -5.91 25.34
CA ILE A 188 -6.00 -5.08 26.39
C ILE A 188 -4.89 -4.23 26.97
N ALA A 189 -5.10 -2.92 26.99
CA ALA A 189 -4.18 -1.93 27.49
C ALA A 189 -4.83 -1.10 28.60
N ILE A 190 -4.06 -0.74 29.61
CA ILE A 190 -4.46 0.21 30.65
C ILE A 190 -3.45 1.36 30.74
N CYS A 191 -3.94 2.59 30.83
CA CYS A 191 -3.11 3.76 31.12
C CYS A 191 -3.10 3.99 32.63
N CYS A 192 -1.92 4.13 33.22
CA CYS A 192 -1.80 4.43 34.64
C CYS A 192 -0.49 5.17 34.95
N PRO A 193 -0.37 5.82 36.14
CA PRO A 193 0.90 6.37 36.59
C PRO A 193 1.97 5.28 36.73
N GLU A 194 3.20 5.54 36.30
CA GLU A 194 4.32 4.59 36.35
C GLU A 194 4.57 4.02 37.76
N SER A 195 4.34 4.84 38.77
CA SER A 195 4.44 4.46 40.19
C SER A 195 3.49 3.30 40.59
N GLN A 196 2.41 3.07 39.83
CA GLN A 196 1.41 2.03 40.11
C GLN A 196 1.67 0.71 39.37
N VAL A 197 2.58 0.66 38.38
CA VAL A 197 2.84 -0.53 37.55
C VAL A 197 3.12 -1.77 38.40
N LYS A 198 3.96 -1.65 39.44
CA LYS A 198 4.29 -2.76 40.34
C LYS A 198 3.07 -3.30 41.09
N LYS A 199 2.12 -2.44 41.44
CA LYS A 199 0.89 -2.82 42.15
C LYS A 199 -0.15 -3.42 41.21
N LEU A 200 -0.21 -2.94 39.97
CA LEU A 200 -1.22 -3.36 38.98
C LEU A 200 -0.82 -4.61 38.19
N ARG A 201 0.47 -4.95 38.07
CA ARG A 201 0.93 -6.06 37.21
C ARG A 201 0.19 -7.39 37.45
N LYS A 202 0.12 -7.86 38.70
CA LYS A 202 -0.57 -9.12 39.03
C LYS A 202 -2.10 -9.01 38.91
N PRO A 203 -2.76 -7.98 39.49
CA PRO A 203 -4.20 -7.78 39.31
C PRO A 203 -4.63 -7.67 37.86
N PHE A 204 -3.86 -6.99 37.02
CA PHE A 204 -4.19 -6.78 35.61
C PHE A 204 -4.18 -8.09 34.83
N VAL A 205 -3.10 -8.87 34.92
CA VAL A 205 -3.01 -10.19 34.28
C VAL A 205 -4.12 -11.13 34.76
N ALA A 206 -4.41 -11.14 36.07
CA ALA A 206 -5.48 -11.97 36.62
C ALA A 206 -6.88 -11.55 36.15
N ALA A 207 -7.14 -10.24 36.05
CA ALA A 207 -8.42 -9.70 35.61
C ALA A 207 -8.66 -9.98 34.12
N VAL A 208 -7.64 -9.76 33.28
CA VAL A 208 -7.70 -10.10 31.84
C VAL A 208 -7.87 -11.60 31.65
N GLY A 209 -7.05 -12.42 32.30
CA GLY A 209 -7.16 -13.88 32.21
C GLY A 209 -8.55 -14.39 32.61
N LYS A 210 -9.16 -13.83 33.65
CA LYS A 210 -10.55 -14.16 34.03
C LYS A 210 -11.58 -13.72 32.98
N ALA A 211 -11.37 -12.57 32.35
CA ALA A 211 -12.32 -12.00 31.39
C ALA A 211 -12.40 -12.74 30.06
N VAL A 212 -11.34 -13.48 29.71
CA VAL A 212 -11.24 -14.20 28.42
C VAL A 212 -11.19 -15.73 28.59
N ALA A 213 -11.20 -16.22 29.83
CA ALA A 213 -11.08 -17.66 30.13
C ALA A 213 -12.23 -18.50 29.55
N ASP A 214 -13.44 -17.94 29.43
CA ASP A 214 -14.61 -18.59 28.84
C ASP A 214 -14.46 -18.84 27.33
N LEU A 215 -13.61 -18.05 26.67
CA LEU A 215 -13.28 -18.20 25.26
C LEU A 215 -12.09 -19.14 25.03
N GLY A 216 -11.43 -19.63 26.07
CA GLY A 216 -10.21 -20.43 25.95
C GLY A 216 -8.98 -19.63 25.51
N ALA A 217 -9.05 -18.30 25.57
CA ALA A 217 -7.95 -17.42 25.21
C ALA A 217 -6.92 -17.30 26.34
N PHE A 218 -5.66 -17.03 25.97
CA PHE A 218 -4.55 -16.94 26.91
C PHE A 218 -3.93 -15.54 26.87
N PRO A 219 -3.76 -14.89 28.04
CA PRO A 219 -2.99 -13.66 28.10
C PRO A 219 -1.49 -13.95 27.96
N GLU A 220 -0.84 -13.21 27.07
CA GLU A 220 0.61 -13.23 26.89
C GLU A 220 1.33 -12.41 27.98
N PRO A 221 2.68 -12.47 28.06
CA PRO A 221 3.42 -11.66 29.00
C PRO A 221 3.09 -10.17 28.88
N MET A 222 2.76 -9.56 30.02
CA MET A 222 2.43 -8.15 30.08
C MET A 222 3.64 -7.26 29.75
N GLU A 223 3.42 -6.31 28.87
CA GLU A 223 4.40 -5.30 28.44
C GLU A 223 4.09 -3.92 29.04
N VAL A 224 5.08 -3.04 29.06
CA VAL A 224 4.93 -1.64 29.48
C VAL A 224 5.54 -0.75 28.40
N GLY A 225 4.82 0.29 27.98
CA GLY A 225 5.25 1.27 26.98
C GLY A 225 4.96 2.71 27.41
N PRO A 226 5.49 3.72 26.69
CA PRO A 226 5.25 5.13 27.00
C PRO A 226 3.77 5.49 26.79
N GLU A 227 3.29 6.57 27.41
CA GLU A 227 1.93 7.09 27.23
C GLU A 227 1.66 7.66 25.83
N GLU A 228 2.66 8.31 25.24
CA GLU A 228 2.59 8.96 23.93
C GLU A 228 3.53 8.28 22.94
N LEU A 229 3.10 8.20 21.69
CA LEU A 229 3.95 7.81 20.55
C LEU A 229 4.24 9.04 19.70
N THR A 230 5.45 9.09 19.14
CA THR A 230 5.76 10.02 18.05
C THR A 230 5.39 9.39 16.72
N MET A 231 4.56 10.08 15.95
CA MET A 231 4.26 9.76 14.56
C MET A 231 4.94 10.79 13.65
N GLU A 232 6.03 10.38 13.01
CA GLU A 232 6.64 11.11 11.90
C GLU A 232 5.87 10.77 10.64
N TYR A 233 5.32 11.78 9.97
CA TYR A 233 4.47 11.56 8.80
C TYR A 233 4.96 12.36 7.60
N SER A 234 4.64 11.85 6.43
CA SER A 234 4.77 12.52 5.17
C SER A 234 3.62 12.15 4.23
N ILE A 235 3.19 13.14 3.47
CA ILE A 235 2.07 13.08 2.55
C ILE A 235 2.60 13.42 1.18
N ASN A 236 2.43 12.49 0.25
CA ASN A 236 2.71 12.72 -1.16
C ASN A 236 1.56 13.56 -1.71
N VAL A 237 1.85 14.81 -2.12
CA VAL A 237 0.83 15.70 -2.69
C VAL A 237 1.05 15.78 -4.19
N VAL A 238 0.10 15.24 -4.95
CA VAL A 238 0.02 15.49 -6.40
C VAL A 238 -0.64 16.86 -6.56
N ASN A 239 0.10 17.83 -7.07
CA ASN A 239 -0.46 19.16 -7.28
C ASN A 239 -1.50 19.10 -8.41
N ASP A 240 -2.76 19.34 -8.08
CA ASP A 240 -3.83 19.60 -9.04
C ASP A 240 -4.56 20.91 -8.69
N SER A 241 -5.57 21.28 -9.48
CA SER A 241 -6.33 22.52 -9.26
C SER A 241 -7.00 22.65 -7.88
N SER A 242 -7.13 21.55 -7.13
CA SER A 242 -7.81 21.46 -5.84
C SER A 242 -6.89 21.13 -4.66
N ASN A 243 -5.67 20.68 -4.94
CA ASN A 243 -4.79 20.10 -3.93
C ASN A 243 -3.35 20.59 -4.17
N ASP A 244 -2.90 21.61 -3.45
CA ASP A 244 -1.49 22.00 -3.44
C ASP A 244 -0.83 21.76 -2.08
N GLY A 245 0.50 21.61 -2.10
CA GLY A 245 1.28 21.35 -0.89
C GLY A 245 1.12 22.41 0.19
N GLY A 246 0.90 23.68 -0.19
CA GLY A 246 0.67 24.78 0.75
C GLY A 246 -0.70 24.70 1.43
N ALA A 247 -1.75 24.36 0.70
CA ALA A 247 -3.09 24.13 1.21
C ALA A 247 -3.12 22.93 2.17
N MET A 248 -2.37 21.87 1.84
CA MET A 248 -2.20 20.71 2.73
C MET A 248 -1.48 21.09 4.03
N VAL A 249 -0.39 21.85 3.94
CA VAL A 249 0.32 22.38 5.13
C VAL A 249 -0.60 23.22 6.01
N LYS A 250 -1.42 24.09 5.41
CA LYS A 250 -2.40 24.89 6.14
C LYS A 250 -3.42 24.01 6.87
N ARG A 251 -3.97 22.99 6.21
CA ARG A 251 -4.91 22.03 6.82
C ARG A 251 -4.28 21.29 7.99
N VAL A 252 -3.09 20.71 7.83
CA VAL A 252 -2.46 19.92 8.91
C VAL A 252 -2.07 20.80 10.11
N ASN A 253 -1.65 22.04 9.85
CA ASN A 253 -1.31 22.99 10.92
C ASN A 253 -2.52 23.73 11.49
N ASP A 254 -3.72 23.48 10.98
CA ASP A 254 -4.95 24.08 11.49
C ASP A 254 -5.22 23.57 12.91
N PRO A 255 -5.54 24.43 13.89
CA PRO A 255 -5.87 23.98 15.23
C PRO A 255 -7.01 22.96 15.30
N ASP A 256 -7.96 22.99 14.35
CA ASP A 256 -9.06 22.03 14.28
C ASP A 256 -8.62 20.66 13.75
N PHE A 257 -7.44 20.55 13.11
CA PHE A 257 -6.95 19.28 12.57
C PHE A 257 -6.74 18.23 13.67
N SER A 258 -6.07 18.59 14.76
CA SER A 258 -5.90 17.70 15.91
C SER A 258 -7.23 17.21 16.43
N ARG A 259 -8.21 18.11 16.61
CA ARG A 259 -9.55 17.76 17.08
C ARG A 259 -10.27 16.82 16.12
N ASN A 260 -10.16 17.05 14.82
CA ASN A 260 -10.75 16.16 13.81
C ASN A 260 -10.11 14.77 13.88
N MET A 261 -8.79 14.69 13.99
CA MET A 261 -8.09 13.42 14.15
C MET A 261 -8.48 12.70 15.46
N GLU A 262 -8.68 13.41 16.56
CA GLU A 262 -9.17 12.87 17.84
C GLU A 262 -10.59 12.31 17.73
N MET A 263 -11.48 12.97 16.99
CA MET A 263 -12.82 12.46 16.69
C MET A 263 -12.77 11.18 15.84
N GLU A 264 -11.90 11.14 14.84
CA GLU A 264 -11.69 9.93 14.03
C GLU A 264 -11.14 8.78 14.88
N LEU A 265 -10.15 9.03 15.75
CA LEU A 265 -9.64 8.05 16.71
C LEU A 265 -10.73 7.53 17.65
N THR A 266 -11.59 8.42 18.15
CA THR A 266 -12.75 8.05 18.98
C THR A 266 -13.68 7.10 18.23
N SER A 267 -13.98 7.39 16.96
CA SER A 267 -14.82 6.53 16.12
C SER A 267 -14.21 5.15 15.87
N LEU A 268 -12.88 5.05 15.95
CA LEU A 268 -12.10 3.81 15.83
C LEU A 268 -11.89 3.10 17.18
N GLY A 269 -12.55 3.53 18.26
CA GLY A 269 -12.48 2.90 19.58
C GLY A 269 -11.37 3.42 20.49
N LEU A 270 -10.83 4.61 20.23
CA LEU A 270 -9.81 5.28 21.04
C LEU A 270 -10.35 6.62 21.60
N PRO A 271 -11.26 6.59 22.60
CA PRO A 271 -12.05 7.76 23.00
C PRO A 271 -11.27 8.88 23.71
N ASP A 272 -10.17 8.57 24.41
CA ASP A 272 -9.36 9.57 25.13
C ASP A 272 -7.99 9.80 24.49
N ALA A 273 -7.86 9.52 23.19
CA ALA A 273 -6.66 9.82 22.44
C ALA A 273 -6.48 11.34 22.31
N GLU A 274 -5.26 11.82 22.54
CA GLU A 274 -4.86 13.22 22.38
C GLU A 274 -3.85 13.35 21.25
N VAL A 275 -4.00 14.36 20.40
CA VAL A 275 -3.11 14.61 19.25
C VAL A 275 -2.47 15.98 19.36
N LYS A 276 -1.15 16.02 19.52
CA LYS A 276 -0.35 17.25 19.66
C LYS A 276 0.66 17.36 18.53
N SER A 277 0.76 18.52 17.90
CA SER A 277 1.84 18.79 16.94
C SER A 277 3.18 18.94 17.66
N LYS A 278 4.16 18.08 17.34
CA LYS A 278 5.56 18.18 17.82
C LYS A 278 6.39 19.04 16.88
N VAL A 279 6.26 18.83 15.57
CA VAL A 279 6.88 19.62 14.51
C VAL A 279 5.81 19.99 13.50
N LYS A 280 5.64 21.30 13.25
CA LYS A 280 4.64 21.81 12.31
C LYS A 280 4.88 21.23 10.91
N ALA A 281 3.79 20.98 10.19
CA ALA A 281 3.84 20.54 8.82
C ALA A 281 4.57 21.56 7.95
N THR A 282 5.43 21.07 7.06
CA THR A 282 6.09 21.87 6.02
C THR A 282 5.93 21.20 4.66
N ALA A 283 5.97 21.99 3.60
CA ALA A 283 5.96 21.53 2.22
C ALA A 283 7.31 21.82 1.60
N ARG A 284 7.75 20.90 0.75
CA ARG A 284 8.91 21.06 -0.10
C ARG A 284 8.55 20.48 -1.47
N GLU A 285 9.03 21.13 -2.52
CA GLU A 285 8.90 20.60 -3.87
C GLU A 285 9.89 19.46 -4.08
N LEU A 286 9.49 18.49 -4.89
CA LEU A 286 10.35 17.38 -5.26
C LEU A 286 11.45 17.90 -6.19
N SER A 287 12.68 17.88 -5.71
CA SER A 287 13.83 18.42 -6.44
C SER A 287 14.91 17.39 -6.70
N GLN A 288 15.06 16.38 -5.83
CA GLN A 288 16.07 15.36 -5.98
C GLN A 288 15.48 13.98 -5.70
N LEU A 289 15.82 13.04 -6.57
CA LEU A 289 15.38 11.66 -6.48
C LEU A 289 16.56 10.70 -6.51
N GLU A 290 16.34 9.57 -5.88
CA GLU A 290 17.27 8.46 -5.87
C GLU A 290 16.48 7.20 -6.25
N PHE A 291 16.80 6.64 -7.40
CA PHE A 291 16.28 5.38 -7.87
C PHE A 291 17.28 4.28 -7.50
N ILE A 292 16.81 3.23 -6.84
CA ILE A 292 17.63 2.12 -6.37
C ILE A 292 17.03 0.84 -6.93
N LEU A 293 17.83 0.08 -7.67
CA LEU A 293 17.53 -1.26 -8.16
C LEU A 293 18.47 -2.23 -7.46
N GLU A 294 17.93 -3.30 -6.89
CA GLU A 294 18.68 -4.41 -6.29
C GLU A 294 18.12 -5.74 -6.78
N TRP A 295 18.97 -6.74 -7.01
CA TRP A 295 18.55 -8.09 -7.40
C TRP A 295 19.58 -9.13 -6.98
N ASP A 296 19.15 -10.38 -6.82
CA ASP A 296 20.04 -11.54 -6.71
C ASP A 296 20.27 -12.19 -8.08
N PHE A 297 21.39 -12.89 -8.23
CA PHE A 297 21.65 -13.67 -9.45
C PHE A 297 20.64 -14.80 -9.62
N PRO A 298 20.27 -15.16 -10.87
CA PRO A 298 19.42 -16.31 -11.14
C PRO A 298 19.96 -17.58 -10.46
N VAL A 299 19.08 -18.28 -9.72
CA VAL A 299 19.47 -19.51 -9.02
C VAL A 299 19.88 -20.56 -10.06
N LYS A 300 21.07 -21.16 -9.89
CA LYS A 300 21.52 -22.28 -10.72
C LYS A 300 20.50 -23.41 -10.64
N GLN A 301 19.66 -23.59 -11.66
CA GLN A 301 18.84 -24.79 -11.76
C GLN A 301 19.79 -25.99 -11.89
N ARG A 302 19.62 -26.98 -10.99
CA ARG A 302 20.54 -28.14 -10.87
C ARG A 302 20.68 -28.95 -12.16
N ASP A 303 19.72 -28.81 -13.08
CA ASP A 303 19.62 -29.60 -14.32
C ASP A 303 20.13 -28.86 -15.56
N ILE A 304 20.60 -27.60 -15.44
CA ILE A 304 21.15 -26.83 -16.57
C ILE A 304 22.69 -26.77 -16.46
N PRO A 305 23.43 -27.48 -17.33
CA PRO A 305 24.87 -27.35 -17.38
C PRO A 305 25.22 -25.96 -17.93
N ASN A 306 25.82 -25.12 -17.08
CA ASN A 306 26.17 -23.71 -17.33
C ASN A 306 24.94 -22.78 -17.44
N PRO A 307 24.31 -22.40 -16.30
CA PRO A 307 23.36 -21.29 -16.33
C PRO A 307 24.08 -20.05 -16.84
N VAL A 308 23.55 -19.44 -17.90
CA VAL A 308 24.02 -18.14 -18.38
C VAL A 308 23.76 -17.15 -17.23
N GLN A 309 24.84 -16.66 -16.62
CA GLN A 309 24.74 -15.58 -15.67
C GLN A 309 24.32 -14.34 -16.45
N ASP A 310 23.12 -13.85 -16.16
CA ASP A 310 22.59 -12.63 -16.76
C ASP A 310 22.45 -11.52 -15.71
N TYR A 311 22.24 -10.30 -16.18
CA TYR A 311 22.24 -9.08 -15.37
C TYR A 311 20.99 -8.25 -15.63
N LEU A 312 20.61 -7.44 -14.66
CA LEU A 312 19.58 -6.42 -14.81
C LEU A 312 20.24 -5.05 -14.95
N ASP A 313 19.55 -4.14 -15.63
CA ASP A 313 19.92 -2.75 -15.68
C ASP A 313 18.75 -1.82 -15.40
N GLY A 314 19.05 -0.73 -14.70
CA GLY A 314 18.14 0.37 -14.39
C GLY A 314 18.37 1.48 -15.40
N ILE A 315 17.43 1.65 -16.32
CA ILE A 315 17.54 2.60 -17.43
C ILE A 315 16.64 3.81 -17.14
N CYS A 316 17.14 5.01 -17.40
CA CYS A 316 16.36 6.24 -17.43
C CYS A 316 16.32 6.79 -18.87
N MET A 317 15.17 6.72 -19.51
CA MET A 317 14.95 7.31 -20.83
C MET A 317 14.33 8.69 -20.68
N ILE A 318 15.06 9.73 -21.07
CA ILE A 318 14.69 11.14 -20.92
C ILE A 318 14.16 11.67 -22.24
N TYR A 319 12.96 12.24 -22.23
CA TYR A 319 12.23 12.72 -23.38
C TYR A 319 12.02 14.24 -23.35
N ARG A 320 12.05 14.81 -24.55
CA ARG A 320 11.47 16.12 -24.88
C ARG A 320 10.31 15.80 -25.81
N GLU A 321 9.12 15.80 -25.23
CA GLU A 321 7.91 15.39 -25.95
C GLU A 321 8.17 14.02 -26.62
N GLU A 322 7.82 13.83 -27.88
CA GLU A 322 8.06 12.56 -28.57
C GLU A 322 9.53 12.23 -28.92
N THR A 323 10.48 13.13 -28.67
CA THR A 323 11.89 12.91 -29.01
C THR A 323 12.68 12.39 -27.82
N LEU A 324 13.38 11.27 -27.98
CA LEU A 324 14.33 10.79 -26.97
C LEU A 324 15.51 11.77 -26.87
N ALA A 325 15.56 12.55 -25.80
CA ALA A 325 16.62 13.52 -25.56
C ALA A 325 17.92 12.84 -25.12
N GLN A 326 17.83 11.81 -24.28
CA GLN A 326 18.97 11.01 -23.85
C GLN A 326 18.51 9.71 -23.18
N LEU A 327 19.25 8.63 -23.42
CA LEU A 327 19.18 7.40 -22.65
C LEU A 327 20.32 7.37 -21.63
N VAL A 328 20.00 7.12 -20.37
CA VAL A 328 20.96 6.93 -19.28
C VAL A 328 20.84 5.49 -18.79
N ASP A 329 21.91 4.71 -18.90
CA ASP A 329 21.99 3.29 -18.53
C ASP A 329 23.38 2.99 -17.92
N PHE A 330 23.72 1.72 -17.73
CA PHE A 330 25.05 1.33 -17.22
C PHE A 330 26.23 1.94 -18.00
N ARG A 331 26.10 2.18 -19.31
CA ARG A 331 27.16 2.76 -20.16
C ARG A 331 27.40 4.24 -19.87
N SER A 332 26.40 4.94 -19.34
CA SER A 332 26.58 6.33 -18.93
C SER A 332 27.63 6.49 -17.83
N ALA A 333 27.85 5.46 -17.01
CA ALA A 333 28.88 5.45 -15.98
C ALA A 333 30.29 5.13 -16.54
N SER A 334 30.39 4.42 -17.67
CA SER A 334 31.67 4.07 -18.32
C SER A 334 32.24 5.21 -19.18
N GLY A 335 31.52 6.33 -19.30
CA GLY A 335 31.91 7.47 -20.13
C GLY A 335 31.66 7.26 -21.62
N GLU A 336 30.92 6.20 -21.99
CA GLU A 336 30.47 5.99 -23.35
C GLU A 336 29.46 7.07 -23.80
N PRO A 337 29.38 7.38 -25.10
CA PRO A 337 28.40 8.33 -25.60
C PRO A 337 26.97 7.82 -25.38
N ASN A 338 26.14 8.63 -24.73
CA ASN A 338 24.74 8.30 -24.51
C ASN A 338 23.93 8.35 -25.81
N LEU A 339 23.01 7.39 -25.96
CA LEU A 339 22.07 7.34 -27.09
C LEU A 339 21.08 8.51 -27.01
N HIS A 340 20.81 9.18 -28.13
CA HIS A 340 19.83 10.25 -28.24
C HIS A 340 19.31 10.37 -29.67
N GLU A 341 18.18 11.06 -29.83
CA GLU A 341 17.54 11.35 -31.12
C GLU A 341 17.63 12.86 -31.44
N GLY A 342 17.63 13.18 -32.74
CA GLY A 342 17.88 14.53 -33.24
C GLY A 342 19.39 14.77 -33.40
N GLY A 343 19.83 15.03 -34.64
CA GLY A 343 21.25 14.98 -35.04
C GLY A 343 22.22 15.85 -34.22
N ASN A 344 23.51 15.65 -34.47
CA ASN A 344 24.64 16.24 -33.73
C ASN A 344 24.75 17.77 -33.85
N SER A 345 23.82 18.49 -33.22
CA SER A 345 23.81 19.95 -33.10
C SER A 345 24.50 20.39 -31.81
N ARG A 346 24.94 21.66 -31.78
CA ARG A 346 25.50 22.27 -30.56
C ARG A 346 24.49 22.28 -29.40
N GLU A 347 23.22 22.47 -29.72
CA GLU A 347 22.11 22.47 -28.77
C GLU A 347 21.90 21.07 -28.18
N ALA A 348 21.86 20.02 -29.01
CA ALA A 348 21.78 18.64 -28.55
C ALA A 348 22.96 18.28 -27.63
N ALA A 349 24.18 18.68 -28.00
CA ALA A 349 25.36 18.46 -27.15
C ALA A 349 25.30 19.23 -25.83
N GLN A 350 24.75 20.45 -25.81
CA GLN A 350 24.57 21.23 -24.59
C GLN A 350 23.50 20.61 -23.68
N ARG A 351 22.38 20.18 -24.26
CA ARG A 351 21.32 19.45 -23.56
C ARG A 351 21.87 18.17 -22.94
N GLY A 352 22.58 17.37 -23.72
CA GLY A 352 23.13 16.11 -23.24
C GLY A 352 24.10 16.30 -22.06
N ARG A 353 24.97 17.33 -22.12
CA ARG A 353 25.83 17.69 -20.97
C ARG A 353 25.03 18.11 -19.74
N ALA A 354 23.91 18.81 -19.91
CA ALA A 354 23.06 19.22 -18.79
C ALA A 354 22.35 18.02 -18.18
N ILE A 355 21.79 17.13 -19.02
CA ILE A 355 21.17 15.87 -18.58
C ILE A 355 22.18 15.01 -17.83
N SER A 356 23.40 14.81 -18.35
CA SER A 356 24.41 13.99 -17.66
C SER A 356 24.90 14.57 -16.32
N ARG A 357 24.68 15.86 -16.06
CA ARG A 357 24.92 16.44 -14.71
C ARG A 357 23.73 16.19 -13.79
N ALA A 358 22.52 16.29 -14.34
CA ALA A 358 21.27 16.14 -13.63
C ALA A 358 20.93 14.67 -13.30
N VAL A 359 21.31 13.73 -14.16
CA VAL A 359 21.02 12.29 -13.99
C VAL A 359 22.33 11.52 -14.02
N GLN A 360 22.66 10.87 -12.92
CA GLN A 360 23.90 10.11 -12.76
C GLN A 360 23.58 8.66 -12.44
N HIS A 361 24.17 7.74 -13.19
CA HIS A 361 24.08 6.30 -12.97
C HIS A 361 25.34 5.82 -12.24
N SER A 362 25.18 4.96 -11.21
CA SER A 362 26.32 4.42 -10.45
C SER A 362 27.23 3.50 -11.26
N GLY A 363 26.69 2.94 -12.34
CA GLY A 363 27.22 1.76 -13.01
C GLY A 363 26.90 0.50 -12.22
N ASP A 364 27.52 -0.60 -12.63
CA ASP A 364 27.29 -1.92 -12.04
C ASP A 364 27.96 -2.06 -10.68
N VAL A 365 27.17 -2.10 -9.60
CA VAL A 365 27.66 -2.43 -8.26
C VAL A 365 27.32 -3.87 -7.95
N MET A 366 28.27 -4.78 -8.20
CA MET A 366 28.05 -6.22 -8.05
C MET A 366 28.54 -6.73 -6.69
N SER A 367 27.77 -7.62 -6.06
CA SER A 367 28.12 -8.37 -4.86
C SER A 367 28.30 -9.86 -5.19
N ALA A 368 28.57 -10.69 -4.18
CA ALA A 368 28.67 -12.14 -4.37
C ALA A 368 27.32 -12.81 -4.67
N SER A 369 26.21 -12.21 -4.23
CA SER A 369 24.86 -12.79 -4.38
C SER A 369 24.03 -12.12 -5.47
N GLY A 370 24.41 -10.92 -5.92
CA GLY A 370 23.55 -10.10 -6.76
C GLY A 370 24.19 -8.81 -7.25
N GLY A 371 23.35 -7.88 -7.71
CA GLY A 371 23.75 -6.56 -8.20
C GLY A 371 22.87 -5.44 -7.64
N GLN A 372 23.39 -4.23 -7.68
CA GLN A 372 22.69 -3.01 -7.31
C GLN A 372 23.03 -1.88 -8.29
N HIS A 373 22.03 -1.19 -8.82
CA HIS A 373 22.20 0.09 -9.52
C HIS A 373 21.55 1.22 -8.73
N ARG A 374 22.19 2.38 -8.76
CA ARG A 374 21.68 3.61 -8.16
C ARG A 374 21.72 4.71 -9.20
N MET A 375 20.58 5.36 -9.43
CA MET A 375 20.50 6.58 -10.22
C MET A 375 20.12 7.76 -9.33
N THR A 376 20.92 8.82 -9.36
CA THR A 376 20.61 10.08 -8.68
C THR A 376 20.14 11.10 -9.70
N LEU A 377 19.09 11.84 -9.35
CA LEU A 377 18.47 12.83 -10.20
C LEU A 377 18.35 14.17 -9.48
N ASP A 378 18.83 15.23 -10.11
CA ASP A 378 18.54 16.62 -9.78
C ASP A 378 17.57 17.19 -10.80
N LEU A 379 16.30 17.23 -10.41
CA LEU A 379 15.19 17.64 -11.27
C LEU A 379 15.23 19.14 -11.61
N ALA A 380 15.88 19.96 -10.77
CA ALA A 380 16.05 21.38 -11.01
C ALA A 380 17.20 21.67 -11.99
N ALA A 381 18.16 20.73 -12.13
CA ALA A 381 19.25 20.83 -13.09
C ALA A 381 18.88 20.33 -14.50
N LEU A 382 17.72 19.68 -14.66
CA LEU A 382 17.24 19.23 -15.97
C LEU A 382 16.94 20.42 -16.91
N PRO A 383 17.26 20.29 -18.21
CA PRO A 383 16.88 21.30 -19.20
C PRO A 383 15.37 21.61 -19.18
N PRO A 384 14.97 22.86 -19.46
CA PRO A 384 13.56 23.27 -19.40
C PRO A 384 12.69 22.61 -20.48
N ASP A 385 13.30 22.14 -21.58
CA ASP A 385 12.62 21.42 -22.66
C ASP A 385 12.49 19.92 -22.40
N VAL A 386 13.03 19.38 -21.30
CA VAL A 386 12.77 18.00 -20.87
C VAL A 386 11.40 17.92 -20.22
N THR A 387 10.56 17.06 -20.78
CA THR A 387 9.17 16.89 -20.37
C THR A 387 8.97 15.64 -19.53
N ASP A 388 9.63 14.54 -19.86
CA ASP A 388 9.37 13.23 -19.25
C ASP A 388 10.64 12.41 -19.02
N LEU A 389 10.65 11.64 -17.94
CA LEU A 389 11.67 10.65 -17.62
C LEU A 389 10.98 9.31 -17.38
N TYR A 390 11.38 8.27 -18.09
CA TYR A 390 10.86 6.91 -17.91
C TYR A 390 11.91 6.03 -17.27
N PHE A 391 11.55 5.40 -16.16
CA PHE A 391 12.40 4.44 -15.47
C PHE A 391 12.03 3.03 -15.91
N VAL A 392 13.00 2.34 -16.48
CA VAL A 392 12.84 1.03 -17.09
C VAL A 392 13.80 0.06 -16.41
N LEU A 393 13.30 -1.11 -16.09
CA LEU A 393 14.13 -2.25 -15.74
C LEU A 393 14.21 -3.16 -16.96
N ALA A 394 15.39 -3.59 -17.34
CA ALA A 394 15.57 -4.54 -18.42
C ALA A 394 16.62 -5.60 -18.08
N ALA A 395 16.39 -6.83 -18.54
CA ALA A 395 17.41 -7.86 -18.58
C ALA A 395 18.44 -7.55 -19.68
N TYR A 396 19.66 -8.03 -19.49
CA TYR A 396 20.73 -7.84 -20.44
C TYR A 396 20.61 -8.78 -21.65
N ASP A 397 20.56 -10.09 -21.41
CA ASP A 397 20.38 -11.12 -22.45
C ASP A 397 19.16 -12.06 -22.20
N CYS A 398 18.55 -12.04 -21.01
CA CYS A 398 17.45 -12.95 -20.65
C CYS A 398 16.09 -12.52 -21.21
N ASP A 399 15.25 -13.52 -21.49
CA ASP A 399 13.87 -13.34 -21.97
C ASP A 399 12.84 -13.16 -20.83
N ASP A 400 13.24 -13.39 -19.58
CA ASP A 400 12.33 -13.55 -18.44
C ASP A 400 12.89 -12.96 -17.12
N LEU A 401 12.38 -11.80 -16.73
CA LEU A 401 12.71 -11.13 -15.47
C LEU A 401 12.36 -11.95 -14.20
N THR A 402 11.48 -12.95 -14.28
CA THR A 402 11.12 -13.79 -13.13
C THR A 402 12.25 -14.72 -12.69
N LEU A 403 13.29 -14.88 -13.52
CA LEU A 403 14.46 -15.68 -13.17
C LEU A 403 15.38 -15.01 -12.16
N PHE A 404 15.23 -13.70 -11.93
CA PHE A 404 16.01 -12.93 -10.96
C PHE A 404 15.33 -12.98 -9.59
N PRO A 405 15.94 -13.56 -8.54
CA PRO A 405 15.37 -13.61 -7.21
C PRO A 405 15.45 -12.25 -6.50
N ASN A 406 14.50 -12.03 -5.60
CA ASN A 406 14.41 -10.84 -4.73
C ASN A 406 14.64 -9.48 -5.43
N PRO A 407 14.15 -9.26 -6.66
CA PRO A 407 14.48 -8.04 -7.35
C PRO A 407 13.56 -6.92 -6.81
N SER A 408 14.16 -5.80 -6.42
CA SER A 408 13.46 -4.68 -5.81
C SER A 408 13.85 -3.38 -6.51
N VAL A 409 12.86 -2.53 -6.72
CA VAL A 409 13.07 -1.19 -7.25
C VAL A 409 12.38 -0.19 -6.34
N GLU A 410 13.16 0.76 -5.84
CA GLU A 410 12.68 1.80 -4.95
C GLU A 410 13.01 3.19 -5.50
N ILE A 411 12.08 4.12 -5.32
CA ILE A 411 12.29 5.54 -5.60
C ILE A 411 12.22 6.27 -4.28
N HIS A 412 13.27 7.01 -3.97
CA HIS A 412 13.42 7.80 -2.76
C HIS A 412 13.51 9.27 -3.11
N ASP A 413 12.95 10.11 -2.25
CA ASP A 413 13.36 11.50 -2.19
C ASP A 413 14.79 11.55 -1.63
N ALA A 414 15.75 11.99 -2.44
CA ALA A 414 17.16 11.90 -2.08
C ALA A 414 17.53 12.78 -0.87
N ILE A 415 16.73 13.81 -0.57
CA ILE A 415 16.98 14.75 0.53
C ILE A 415 16.37 14.24 1.84
N SER A 416 15.10 13.82 1.82
CA SER A 416 14.45 13.28 3.02
C SER A 416 14.76 11.81 3.28
N LYS A 417 15.36 11.12 2.30
CA LYS A 417 15.57 9.65 2.29
C LYS A 417 14.27 8.86 2.44
N GLN A 418 13.15 9.48 2.16
CA GLN A 418 11.85 8.85 2.23
C GLN A 418 11.59 8.05 0.96
N LYS A 419 11.20 6.79 1.12
CA LYS A 419 10.65 5.97 0.04
C LYS A 419 9.34 6.58 -0.46
N MET A 420 9.29 6.89 -1.75
CA MET A 420 8.13 7.46 -2.44
C MET A 420 7.33 6.39 -3.17
N SER A 421 8.00 5.39 -3.73
CA SER A 421 7.38 4.28 -4.46
C SER A 421 8.28 3.05 -4.38
N GLU A 422 7.66 1.89 -4.44
CA GLU A 422 8.31 0.59 -4.57
C GLU A 422 7.65 -0.18 -5.71
N TYR A 423 8.45 -0.90 -6.50
CA TYR A 423 7.98 -1.80 -7.53
C TYR A 423 8.58 -3.19 -7.30
N THR A 424 7.72 -4.18 -7.09
CA THR A 424 8.12 -5.59 -7.00
C THR A 424 7.93 -6.27 -8.35
N ILE A 425 9.02 -6.78 -8.93
CA ILE A 425 9.04 -7.30 -10.30
C ILE A 425 8.28 -8.62 -10.46
N SER A 426 7.92 -9.29 -9.36
CA SER A 426 6.98 -10.42 -9.38
C SER A 426 5.65 -10.07 -10.06
N SER A 427 5.28 -8.79 -10.11
CA SER A 427 4.11 -8.29 -10.84
C SER A 427 4.31 -8.14 -12.36
N ALA A 428 5.54 -8.12 -12.86
CA ALA A 428 5.86 -7.88 -14.27
C ALA A 428 5.68 -9.11 -15.18
N GLY A 429 5.62 -10.32 -14.62
CA GLY A 429 5.49 -11.58 -15.37
C GLY A 429 6.72 -11.95 -16.20
N SER A 430 6.56 -12.93 -17.10
CA SER A 430 7.63 -13.42 -18.00
C SER A 430 7.84 -12.44 -19.16
N THR A 431 8.67 -11.41 -18.92
CA THR A 431 8.99 -10.34 -19.87
C THR A 431 10.47 -9.97 -19.76
N GLN A 432 11.01 -9.27 -20.76
CA GLN A 432 12.42 -8.84 -20.81
C GLN A 432 12.69 -7.51 -20.14
N ALA A 433 11.73 -6.60 -20.27
CA ALA A 433 11.78 -5.29 -19.65
C ALA A 433 10.42 -4.90 -19.10
N VAL A 434 10.44 -3.95 -18.18
CA VAL A 434 9.24 -3.30 -17.63
C VAL A 434 9.50 -1.80 -17.47
N ILE A 435 8.59 -0.99 -18.01
CA ILE A 435 8.56 0.46 -17.78
C ILE A 435 7.82 0.65 -16.46
N MET A 436 8.58 0.94 -15.40
CA MET A 436 8.06 0.90 -14.04
C MET A 436 7.27 2.16 -13.70
N CYS A 437 7.83 3.32 -14.01
CA CYS A 437 7.19 4.59 -13.75
C CYS A 437 7.64 5.68 -14.74
N CYS A 438 6.91 6.78 -14.72
CA CYS A 438 7.22 7.99 -15.45
C CYS A 438 7.19 9.19 -14.51
N LEU A 439 8.17 10.07 -14.66
CA LEU A 439 8.16 11.42 -14.14
C LEU A 439 7.81 12.36 -15.27
N SER A 440 6.72 13.10 -15.13
CA SER A 440 6.29 14.09 -16.12
C SER A 440 6.30 15.49 -15.51
N ARG A 441 6.73 16.47 -16.30
CA ARG A 441 6.65 17.88 -15.94
C ARG A 441 5.22 18.38 -16.21
N GLY A 442 4.49 18.69 -15.14
CA GLY A 442 3.12 19.19 -15.19
C GLY A 442 3.03 20.72 -15.26
N GLU A 443 1.82 21.23 -15.10
CA GLU A 443 1.56 22.67 -15.04
C GLU A 443 2.35 23.35 -13.89
N GLY A 444 2.92 24.53 -14.17
CA GLY A 444 3.75 25.25 -13.21
C GLY A 444 5.16 24.66 -13.00
N GLU A 445 5.67 23.91 -13.98
CA GLU A 445 7.03 23.33 -14.02
C GLU A 445 7.31 22.26 -12.94
N LYS A 446 6.27 21.72 -12.31
CA LYS A 446 6.40 20.74 -11.22
C LYS A 446 6.45 19.32 -11.74
N TRP A 447 7.21 18.46 -11.08
CA TRP A 447 7.33 17.05 -11.43
C TRP A 447 6.27 16.18 -10.76
N ILE A 448 5.66 15.28 -11.53
CA ILE A 448 4.65 14.33 -11.08
C ILE A 448 5.16 12.92 -11.37
N VAL A 449 5.12 12.04 -10.37
CA VAL A 449 5.49 10.63 -10.49
C VAL A 449 4.24 9.80 -10.78
N LYS A 450 4.29 8.92 -11.78
CA LYS A 450 3.22 7.99 -12.14
C LYS A 450 3.77 6.57 -12.28
N GLY A 451 3.27 5.64 -11.48
CA GLY A 451 3.50 4.21 -11.67
C GLY A 451 2.84 3.71 -12.96
N LEU A 452 3.55 2.91 -13.74
CA LEU A 452 3.13 2.38 -15.04
C LEU A 452 3.06 0.85 -15.04
N GLY A 453 4.15 0.16 -14.69
CA GLY A 453 4.20 -1.31 -14.63
C GLY A 453 3.97 -1.99 -15.98
N ILE A 454 4.51 -1.45 -17.08
CA ILE A 454 4.18 -1.90 -18.44
C ILE A 454 5.27 -2.84 -18.97
N PRO A 455 4.95 -4.11 -19.27
CA PRO A 455 5.92 -5.05 -19.83
C PRO A 455 6.32 -4.65 -21.26
N SER A 456 7.56 -4.93 -21.62
CA SER A 456 8.10 -4.74 -22.97
C SER A 456 9.01 -5.91 -23.37
N LYS A 457 9.03 -6.19 -24.67
CA LYS A 457 9.93 -7.17 -25.31
C LYS A 457 11.31 -6.58 -25.65
N GLY A 458 11.64 -5.42 -25.09
CA GLY A 458 12.97 -4.83 -25.25
C GLY A 458 13.92 -5.32 -24.17
N SER A 459 15.21 -5.10 -24.39
CA SER A 459 16.29 -5.45 -23.47
C SER A 459 17.34 -4.34 -23.46
N VAL A 460 18.37 -4.46 -22.62
CA VAL A 460 19.53 -3.54 -22.62
C VAL A 460 20.21 -3.49 -24.00
N ARG A 461 20.08 -4.56 -24.79
CA ARG A 461 20.63 -4.65 -26.15
C ARG A 461 19.67 -4.20 -27.24
N HIS A 462 18.37 -4.13 -26.94
CA HIS A 462 17.34 -3.82 -27.93
C HIS A 462 16.28 -2.89 -27.34
N TYR A 463 16.53 -1.59 -27.44
CA TYR A 463 15.68 -0.56 -26.84
C TYR A 463 14.43 -0.20 -27.64
N ASP A 464 14.34 -0.57 -28.92
CA ASP A 464 13.25 -0.13 -29.80
C ASP A 464 11.85 -0.54 -29.28
N PRO A 465 11.61 -1.77 -28.78
CA PRO A 465 10.30 -2.14 -28.22
C PRO A 465 9.96 -1.37 -26.94
N ILE A 466 10.96 -0.92 -26.18
CA ILE A 466 10.75 -0.06 -25.00
C ILE A 466 10.32 1.33 -25.47
N LYS A 467 11.00 1.89 -26.49
CA LYS A 467 10.64 3.18 -27.10
C LYS A 467 9.24 3.16 -27.69
N GLU A 468 8.86 2.09 -28.41
CA GLU A 468 7.52 1.93 -28.98
C GLU A 468 6.44 1.91 -27.89
N ALA A 469 6.68 1.21 -26.78
CA ALA A 469 5.77 1.22 -25.64
C ALA A 469 5.67 2.61 -25.01
N ILE A 470 6.78 3.32 -24.81
CA ILE A 470 6.80 4.70 -24.29
C ILE A 470 6.08 5.67 -25.24
N ALA A 471 6.24 5.50 -26.55
CA ALA A 471 5.62 6.38 -27.55
C ALA A 471 4.10 6.47 -27.41
N THR A 472 3.44 5.40 -26.90
CA THR A 472 1.99 5.40 -26.63
C THR A 472 1.58 6.42 -25.57
N PHE A 473 2.47 6.78 -24.63
CA PHE A 473 2.25 7.82 -23.62
C PHE A 473 2.59 9.22 -24.13
N GLN A 474 3.52 9.29 -25.09
CA GLN A 474 3.98 10.54 -25.70
C GLN A 474 3.04 11.06 -26.81
N VAL A 475 2.07 10.25 -27.27
CA VAL A 475 1.09 10.66 -28.30
C VAL A 475 0.36 11.96 -27.94
N GLY A 476 0.16 12.22 -26.64
CA GLY A 476 -0.46 13.44 -26.14
C GLY A 476 0.20 14.72 -26.66
N TYR A 477 1.54 14.76 -26.75
CA TYR A 477 2.26 15.94 -27.24
C TYR A 477 2.02 16.19 -28.73
N ARG A 478 2.02 15.15 -29.56
CA ARG A 478 1.66 15.26 -30.98
C ARG A 478 0.24 15.77 -31.18
N HIS A 479 -0.70 15.29 -30.36
CA HIS A 479 -2.06 15.80 -30.39
C HIS A 479 -2.10 17.28 -29.99
N TRP A 480 -1.37 17.68 -28.94
CA TRP A 480 -1.30 19.07 -28.53
C TRP A 480 -0.69 19.96 -29.61
N GLU A 481 0.47 19.62 -30.17
CA GLU A 481 1.17 20.41 -31.20
C GLU A 481 0.26 20.69 -32.41
N ARG A 482 -0.51 19.69 -32.86
CA ARG A 482 -1.49 19.85 -33.96
C ARG A 482 -2.65 20.77 -33.62
N ARG A 483 -3.02 20.84 -32.34
CA ARG A 483 -4.20 21.55 -31.84
C ARG A 483 -3.88 22.91 -31.26
N GLU A 484 -2.62 23.14 -30.88
CA GLU A 484 -2.20 24.28 -30.07
C GLU A 484 -2.56 25.59 -30.77
N GLU A 485 -2.23 25.72 -32.05
CA GLU A 485 -2.52 26.94 -32.82
C GLU A 485 -4.02 27.18 -32.95
N LEU A 486 -4.83 26.12 -33.12
CA LEU A 486 -6.30 26.21 -33.13
C LEU A 486 -6.84 26.68 -31.77
N VAL A 487 -6.28 26.18 -30.66
CA VAL A 487 -6.65 26.55 -29.29
C VAL A 487 -6.24 28.00 -29.00
N LYS A 488 -5.00 28.39 -29.32
CA LYS A 488 -4.50 29.78 -29.21
C LYS A 488 -5.37 30.74 -30.00
N LEU A 489 -5.68 30.41 -31.26
CA LEU A 489 -6.58 31.20 -32.11
C LEU A 489 -7.97 31.34 -31.48
N ARG A 490 -8.51 30.30 -30.84
CA ARG A 490 -9.80 30.39 -30.13
C ARG A 490 -9.73 31.35 -28.95
N VAL A 491 -8.67 31.28 -28.15
CA VAL A 491 -8.48 32.19 -27.01
C VAL A 491 -8.38 33.62 -27.52
N LEU A 492 -7.57 33.88 -28.55
CA LEU A 492 -7.46 35.21 -29.16
C LEU A 492 -8.81 35.70 -29.71
N HIS A 493 -9.59 34.83 -30.36
CA HIS A 493 -10.94 35.15 -30.84
C HIS A 493 -11.89 35.49 -29.69
N LYS A 494 -11.92 34.70 -28.60
CA LYS A 494 -12.78 34.95 -27.43
C LYS A 494 -12.40 36.23 -26.67
N LEU A 495 -11.11 36.57 -26.66
CA LEU A 495 -10.60 37.82 -26.10
C LEU A 495 -10.77 39.01 -27.04
N SER A 496 -11.37 38.84 -28.22
CA SER A 496 -11.50 39.88 -29.27
C SER A 496 -10.15 40.48 -29.70
N ARG A 497 -9.07 39.69 -29.63
CA ARG A 497 -7.70 40.08 -30.01
C ARG A 497 -7.31 39.64 -31.42
N MET A 498 -8.20 38.98 -32.14
CA MET A 498 -7.98 38.53 -33.52
C MET A 498 -8.51 39.59 -34.50
N SER A 499 -7.65 40.13 -35.36
CA SER A 499 -8.08 41.06 -36.42
C SER A 499 -8.70 40.29 -37.59
N VAL A 500 -9.90 40.71 -38.01
CA VAL A 500 -10.64 40.04 -39.09
C VAL A 500 -10.52 40.88 -40.35
N LEU A 501 -9.35 40.79 -41.01
CA LEU A 501 -9.08 41.55 -42.24
C LEU A 501 -9.23 40.69 -43.51
N SER A 502 -9.17 39.37 -43.39
CA SER A 502 -9.32 38.45 -44.52
C SER A 502 -10.78 38.09 -44.75
N SER A 503 -11.23 38.20 -46.00
CA SER A 503 -12.56 37.76 -46.47
C SER A 503 -12.51 36.41 -47.19
N SER A 504 -11.43 35.64 -47.06
CA SER A 504 -11.35 34.33 -47.70
C SER A 504 -12.34 33.34 -47.10
N ASP A 505 -12.81 32.38 -47.90
CA ASP A 505 -13.73 31.33 -47.44
C ASP A 505 -13.15 30.55 -46.25
N PHE A 506 -11.83 30.34 -46.25
CA PHE A 506 -11.11 29.72 -45.14
C PHE A 506 -11.18 30.57 -43.86
N ALA A 507 -11.01 31.89 -43.95
CA ALA A 507 -11.11 32.77 -42.79
C ALA A 507 -12.55 32.80 -42.23
N VAL A 508 -13.56 32.79 -43.09
CA VAL A 508 -14.98 32.71 -42.70
C VAL A 508 -15.28 31.35 -42.03
N PHE A 509 -14.78 30.26 -42.60
CA PHE A 509 -14.90 28.92 -42.01
C PHE A 509 -14.24 28.85 -40.63
N MET A 510 -12.99 29.29 -40.50
CA MET A 510 -12.26 29.32 -39.24
C MET A 510 -13.00 30.14 -38.18
N LYS A 511 -13.55 31.30 -38.54
CA LYS A 511 -14.37 32.11 -37.62
C LYS A 511 -15.59 31.33 -37.10
N ARG A 512 -16.27 30.57 -37.97
CA ARG A 512 -17.40 29.72 -37.55
C ARG A 512 -16.93 28.65 -36.57
N VAL A 513 -15.82 27.97 -36.87
CA VAL A 513 -15.20 26.95 -35.99
C VAL A 513 -14.84 27.54 -34.62
N LEU A 514 -14.15 28.68 -34.57
CA LEU A 514 -13.75 29.34 -33.32
C LEU A 514 -14.94 29.89 -32.51
N SER A 515 -16.10 30.11 -33.17
CA SER A 515 -17.35 30.59 -32.56
C SER A 515 -18.23 29.47 -32.00
N LEU A 516 -17.92 28.20 -32.29
CA LEU A 516 -18.70 27.06 -31.78
C LEU A 516 -18.76 27.04 -30.25
N PRO A 517 -19.81 26.44 -29.65
CA PRO A 517 -19.87 26.14 -28.23
C PRO A 517 -18.62 25.39 -27.73
N VAL A 518 -18.26 25.58 -26.45
CA VAL A 518 -17.05 24.96 -25.85
C VAL A 518 -16.99 23.45 -26.09
N PRO A 519 -18.04 22.67 -25.79
CA PRO A 519 -18.01 21.22 -25.98
C PRO A 519 -17.81 20.82 -27.45
N ILE A 520 -18.48 21.49 -28.39
CA ILE A 520 -18.42 21.16 -29.82
C ILE A 520 -17.03 21.44 -30.39
N PHE A 521 -16.45 22.60 -30.06
CA PHE A 521 -15.07 22.90 -30.47
C PHE A 521 -14.07 21.92 -29.85
N GLN A 522 -14.24 21.54 -28.58
CA GLN A 522 -13.38 20.54 -27.95
C GLN A 522 -13.45 19.21 -28.69
N SER A 523 -14.65 18.74 -29.07
CA SER A 523 -14.81 17.52 -29.86
C SER A 523 -14.14 17.60 -31.25
N ILE A 524 -14.24 18.74 -31.93
CA ILE A 524 -13.58 18.95 -33.24
C ILE A 524 -12.07 18.97 -33.09
N VAL A 525 -11.57 19.71 -32.10
CA VAL A 525 -10.13 19.78 -31.80
C VAL A 525 -9.59 18.41 -31.39
N GLN A 526 -10.37 17.59 -30.70
CA GLN A 526 -10.02 16.21 -30.35
C GLN A 526 -9.88 15.25 -31.55
N MET A 527 -10.38 15.62 -32.74
CA MET A 527 -10.27 14.80 -33.96
C MET A 527 -8.97 15.04 -34.76
N PHE A 528 -8.22 16.10 -34.47
CA PHE A 528 -6.92 16.42 -35.09
C PHE A 528 -5.76 15.90 -34.25
#